data_AF-A0A5C1ADF3-F1
#
_entry.id   AF-A0A5C1ADF3-F1
#
_cell.length_a   1.000
_cell.length_b   1.000
_cell.length_c   1.000
_cell.angle_alpha   90.00
_cell.angle_beta   90.00
_cell.angle_gamma   90.00
#
_symmetry.space_group_name_H-M   'P 1'
#
loop_
_entity.id
_entity.type
_entity.pdbx_description
1 polymer ?
#
loop_
_entity_poly.entity_id
_entity_poly.type
_entity_poly.pdbx_seq_one_letter_code
_entity_poly.pdbx_strand_id
1 'polypeptide(L)'
;MNEASLAMTLHMLNSQEVQDKIAHATGRADKLAKDTRADEAKVAELFLTAIGKKPTADQMAKAHLEKHAKDKKQAYENIVWALLNTKAFLFNQ
;
A
#
# COMPACT_ATOMS: atom_id res chain seq x y z
N MET A 1 23.82 10.51 8.99
CA MET A 1 22.99 9.34 8.68
C MET A 1 23.59 8.68 7.44
N ASN A 2 24.02 7.43 7.56
CA ASN A 2 24.92 6.75 6.63
C ASN A 2 24.12 6.08 5.49
N GLU A 3 24.58 6.15 4.24
CA GLU A 3 23.93 5.54 3.06
C GLU A 3 23.63 4.04 3.25
N ALA A 4 24.41 3.36 4.08
CA ALA A 4 24.18 1.97 4.51
C ALA A 4 22.82 1.75 5.21
N SER A 5 22.37 2.72 6.02
CA SER A 5 21.06 2.64 6.68
C SER A 5 19.93 2.72 5.67
N LEU A 6 20.04 3.56 4.65
CA LEU A 6 19.02 3.74 3.63
C LEU A 6 18.91 2.50 2.74
N ALA A 7 20.04 1.97 2.28
CA ALA A 7 20.09 0.75 1.47
C ALA A 7 19.53 -0.46 2.23
N MET A 8 19.82 -0.58 3.53
CA MET A 8 19.27 -1.63 4.39
C MET A 8 17.77 -1.48 4.60
N THR A 9 17.26 -0.26 4.81
CA THR A 9 15.80 -0.04 4.90
C THR A 9 15.11 -0.35 3.57
N LEU A 10 15.72 -0.01 2.44
CA LEU A 10 15.19 -0.36 1.11
C LEU A 10 15.14 -1.88 0.91
N HIS A 11 16.20 -2.59 1.31
CA HIS A 11 16.23 -4.06 1.24
C HIS A 11 15.15 -4.68 2.14
N MET A 12 14.98 -4.16 3.35
CA MET A 12 13.96 -4.62 4.28
C MET A 12 12.55 -4.42 3.73
N LEU A 13 12.27 -3.28 3.10
CA LEU A 13 10.99 -2.99 2.44
C LEU A 13 10.70 -3.90 1.24
N ASN A 14 11.74 -4.38 0.56
CA ASN A 14 11.65 -5.31 -0.56
C ASN A 14 11.84 -6.78 -0.15
N SER A 15 11.92 -7.07 1.15
CA SER A 15 12.12 -8.42 1.65
C SER A 15 10.86 -9.26 1.48
N GLN A 16 11.04 -10.57 1.24
CA GLN A 16 9.94 -11.53 1.14
C GLN A 16 9.02 -11.49 2.37
N GLU A 17 9.59 -11.29 3.57
CA GLU A 17 8.81 -11.16 4.81
C GLU A 17 7.79 -10.01 4.78
N VAL A 18 8.16 -8.86 4.20
CA VAL A 18 7.24 -7.71 4.07
C VAL A 18 6.15 -8.02 3.05
N GLN A 19 6.51 -8.66 1.93
CA GLN A 19 5.53 -9.10 0.94
C GLN A 19 4.55 -10.12 1.54
N ASP A 20 5.01 -11.08 2.32
CA ASP A 20 4.17 -12.09 2.96
C ASP A 20 3.20 -11.47 3.97
N LYS A 21 3.65 -10.44 4.71
CA LYS A 21 2.77 -9.67 5.62
C LYS A 21 1.71 -8.86 4.87
N ILE A 22 2.05 -8.29 3.72
CA ILE A 22 1.09 -7.57 2.86
C ILE A 22 0.07 -8.54 2.26
N ALA A 23 0.53 -9.70 1.77
CA ALA A 23 -0.27 -10.70 1.09
C ALA A 23 -1.08 -11.62 2.01
N HIS A 24 -0.91 -11.46 3.33
CA HIS A 24 -1.53 -12.30 4.34
C HIS A 24 -3.03 -12.45 4.13
N ALA A 25 -3.55 -13.67 4.25
CA ALA A 25 -4.94 -14.02 3.93
C ALA A 25 -6.00 -13.33 4.82
N THR A 26 -5.59 -12.74 5.94
CA THR A 26 -6.43 -11.91 6.82
C THR A 26 -5.92 -10.47 6.96
N GLY A 27 -4.97 -10.10 6.09
CA GLY A 27 -4.34 -8.80 6.03
C GLY A 27 -5.29 -7.71 5.54
N ARG A 28 -4.81 -6.47 5.56
CA ARG A 28 -5.65 -5.31 5.23
C ARG A 28 -6.08 -5.29 3.76
N ALA A 29 -5.21 -5.73 2.85
CA ALA A 29 -5.56 -5.82 1.43
C ALA A 29 -6.69 -6.83 1.16
N ASP A 30 -6.67 -8.00 1.82
CA ASP A 30 -7.74 -8.99 1.73
C ASP A 30 -9.07 -8.45 2.26
N LYS A 31 -9.04 -7.76 3.42
CA LYS A 31 -10.23 -7.12 4.01
C LYS A 31 -10.83 -6.06 3.07
N LEU A 32 -10.00 -5.20 2.48
CA LEU A 32 -10.45 -4.14 1.56
C LEU A 32 -10.95 -4.71 0.22
N ALA A 33 -10.40 -5.84 -0.24
CA ALA A 33 -10.88 -6.52 -1.43
C ALA A 33 -12.30 -7.12 -1.24
N LYS A 34 -12.61 -7.61 -0.04
CA LYS A 34 -13.91 -8.19 0.33
C LYS A 34 -14.95 -7.15 0.76
N ASP A 35 -14.51 -5.93 1.03
CA ASP A 35 -15.37 -4.83 1.47
C ASP A 35 -16.23 -4.30 0.31
N THR A 36 -17.52 -4.09 0.58
CA THR A 36 -18.54 -3.66 -0.38
C THR A 36 -18.61 -2.14 -0.57
N ARG A 37 -17.90 -1.35 0.25
CA ARG A 37 -17.79 0.11 0.10
C ARG A 37 -17.23 0.49 -1.28
N ALA A 38 -17.41 1.75 -1.68
CA ALA A 38 -16.76 2.28 -2.88
C ALA A 38 -15.24 2.21 -2.73
N ASP A 39 -14.55 1.89 -3.84
CA ASP A 39 -13.09 1.76 -3.85
C ASP A 39 -12.40 3.09 -3.46
N GLU A 40 -13.01 4.25 -3.75
CA GLU A 40 -12.48 5.56 -3.31
C GLU A 40 -12.42 5.69 -1.78
N ALA A 41 -13.47 5.25 -1.08
CA ALA A 41 -13.50 5.30 0.38
C ALA A 41 -12.43 4.39 0.99
N LYS A 42 -12.22 3.21 0.39
CA LYS A 42 -11.19 2.24 0.80
C LYS A 42 -9.78 2.76 0.58
N VAL A 43 -9.52 3.35 -0.59
CA VAL A 43 -8.22 3.96 -0.91
C VAL A 43 -7.93 5.13 0.04
N ALA A 44 -8.92 6.00 0.28
CA ALA A 44 -8.76 7.11 1.21
C ALA A 44 -8.42 6.65 2.64
N GLU A 45 -9.11 5.62 3.14
CA GLU A 45 -8.82 5.02 4.45
C GLU A 45 -7.39 4.44 4.51
N LEU A 46 -6.97 3.77 3.43
CA LEU A 46 -5.66 3.15 3.33
C LEU A 46 -4.53 4.21 3.40
N PHE A 47 -4.65 5.30 2.65
CA PHE A 47 -3.69 6.40 2.69
C PHE A 47 -3.68 7.13 4.03
N LEU A 48 -4.86 7.37 4.61
CA LEU A 48 -4.96 7.97 5.95
C LEU A 48 -4.27 7.10 7.00
N THR A 49 -4.41 5.78 6.92
CA THR A 49 -3.75 4.89 7.89
C THR A 49 -2.25 4.75 7.63
N ALA A 50 -1.82 4.71 6.37
CA ALA A 50 -0.41 4.50 6.04
C ALA A 50 0.45 5.76 6.26
N ILE A 51 -0.08 6.94 5.93
CA ILE A 51 0.70 8.19 5.90
C ILE A 51 -0.03 9.41 6.51
N GLY A 52 -1.19 9.21 7.15
CA GLY A 52 -1.94 10.28 7.83
C GLY A 52 -2.55 11.34 6.91
N LYS A 53 -2.52 11.14 5.59
CA LYS A 53 -2.95 12.12 4.59
C LYS A 53 -3.90 11.49 3.60
N LYS A 54 -4.84 12.29 3.08
CA LYS A 54 -5.69 11.86 1.97
C LYS A 54 -4.85 11.76 0.68
N PRO A 55 -5.20 10.84 -0.23
CA PRO A 55 -4.55 10.76 -1.52
C PRO A 55 -4.81 12.05 -2.30
N THR A 56 -3.76 12.71 -2.79
CA THR A 56 -3.90 13.86 -3.71
C THR A 56 -4.19 13.42 -5.14
N ALA A 57 -3.90 12.15 -5.47
CA ALA A 57 -4.07 11.56 -6.79
C ALA A 57 -4.87 10.25 -6.71
N ASP A 58 -6.11 10.34 -6.21
CA ASP A 58 -7.06 9.22 -6.15
C ASP A 58 -7.27 8.53 -7.51
N GLN A 59 -7.10 9.29 -8.61
CA GLN A 59 -7.26 8.78 -9.97
C GLN A 59 -6.28 7.65 -10.32
N MET A 60 -5.04 7.66 -9.83
CA MET A 60 -4.07 6.60 -10.18
C MET A 60 -4.36 5.30 -9.44
N ALA A 61 -4.69 5.38 -8.14
CA ALA A 61 -5.08 4.21 -7.36
C ALA A 61 -6.38 3.60 -7.89
N LYS A 62 -7.35 4.45 -8.25
CA LYS A 62 -8.61 4.01 -8.86
C LYS A 62 -8.39 3.35 -10.22
N ALA A 63 -7.61 3.98 -11.11
CA ALA A 63 -7.28 3.39 -12.41
C ALA A 63 -6.52 2.06 -12.27
N HIS A 64 -5.69 1.91 -11.23
CA HIS A 64 -5.01 0.63 -10.95
C HIS A 64 -6.00 -0.45 -10.50
N LEU A 65 -6.94 -0.12 -9.61
CA LEU A 65 -8.00 -1.03 -9.14
C LEU A 65 -8.95 -1.45 -10.28
N GLU A 66 -9.32 -0.52 -11.17
CA GLU A 66 -10.14 -0.79 -12.34
C GLU A 66 -9.43 -1.73 -13.32
N LYS A 67 -8.14 -1.50 -13.59
CA LYS A 67 -7.32 -2.39 -14.43
C LYS A 67 -7.19 -3.81 -13.86
N HIS A 68 -7.24 -3.94 -12.54
CA HIS A 68 -7.11 -5.22 -11.83
C HIS A 68 -8.43 -5.66 -11.19
N ALA A 69 -9.58 -5.30 -11.78
CA ALA A 69 -10.90 -5.61 -11.21
C ALA A 69 -11.16 -7.10 -11.00
N LYS A 70 -10.46 -7.97 -11.74
CA LYS A 70 -10.51 -9.44 -11.59
C LYS A 70 -9.71 -9.97 -10.40
N ASP A 71 -8.75 -9.20 -9.90
CA ASP A 71 -7.92 -9.53 -8.75
C ASP A 71 -7.72 -8.28 -7.87
N LYS A 72 -8.82 -7.87 -7.23
CA LYS A 72 -8.80 -6.69 -6.34
C LYS A 72 -7.84 -6.88 -5.16
N LYS A 73 -7.61 -8.12 -4.71
CA LYS A 73 -6.68 -8.40 -3.60
C LYS A 73 -5.27 -7.97 -4.01
N GLN A 74 -4.77 -8.47 -5.15
CA GLN A 74 -3.46 -8.10 -5.65
C GLN A 74 -3.33 -6.60 -5.90
N ALA A 75 -4.39 -5.96 -6.39
CA ALA A 75 -4.42 -4.53 -6.61
C ALA A 75 -4.26 -3.72 -5.31
N TYR A 76 -4.95 -4.11 -4.23
CA TYR A 76 -4.79 -3.48 -2.93
C TYR A 76 -3.39 -3.76 -2.33
N GLU A 77 -2.85 -4.97 -2.51
CA GLU A 77 -1.48 -5.29 -2.09
C GLU A 77 -0.44 -4.40 -2.77
N ASN A 78 -0.57 -4.17 -4.08
CA ASN A 78 0.30 -3.28 -4.83
C ASN A 78 0.24 -1.84 -4.33
N ILE A 79 -0.96 -1.35 -3.97
CA ILE A 79 -1.12 0.00 -3.41
C ILE A 79 -0.46 0.08 -2.02
N VAL A 80 -0.64 -0.92 -1.17
CA VAL A 80 0.04 -0.99 0.15
C VAL A 80 1.55 -1.02 -0.02
N TRP A 81 2.06 -1.85 -0.94
CA TRP A 81 3.48 -1.91 -1.24
C TRP A 81 4.02 -0.58 -1.77
N ALA A 82 3.29 0.08 -2.67
CA ALA A 82 3.67 1.41 -3.16
C ALA A 82 3.71 2.44 -2.02
N LEU A 83 2.72 2.43 -1.12
CA LEU A 83 2.68 3.33 0.04
C LEU A 83 3.88 3.12 0.97
N LEU A 84 4.23 1.88 1.27
CA LEU A 84 5.41 1.55 2.08
C LEU A 84 6.73 1.98 1.40
N ASN A 85 6.78 1.97 0.07
CA ASN A 85 7.95 2.40 -0.70
C ASN A 85 7.96 3.92 -0.99
N THR A 86 6.89 4.66 -0.73
CA THR A 86 6.93 6.12 -0.88
C THR A 86 7.84 6.75 0.18
N LYS A 87 8.59 7.78 -0.22
CA LYS A 87 9.44 8.60 0.69
C LYS A 87 8.68 9.10 1.94
N ALA A 88 7.35 9.14 1.92
CA ALA A 88 6.52 9.54 3.05
C ALA A 88 6.61 8.59 4.26
N PHE A 89 6.93 7.30 4.11
CA PHE A 89 7.09 6.40 5.26
C PHE A 89 8.53 6.41 5.83
N LEU A 90 9.53 6.67 4.98
CA LEU A 90 10.94 6.72 5.38
C LEU A 90 11.34 8.01 6.11
N PHE A 91 10.59 9.10 5.90
CA PHE A 91 10.96 10.44 6.38
C PHE A 91 9.96 11.08 7.34
N ASN A 92 8.89 10.38 7.73
CA ASN A 92 8.01 10.87 8.80
C ASN A 92 8.63 10.53 10.15
N GLN A 93 9.52 11.42 10.63
CA GLN A 93 9.95 11.46 12.03
C GLN A 93 8.76 11.63 12.97
#